data_AF-A0A2G6Q0C7-F1
#
_entry.id   AF-A0A2G6Q0C7-F1
#
_cell.length_a   1.000
_cell.length_b   1.000
_cell.length_c   1.000
_cell.angle_alpha   90.00
_cell.angle_beta   90.00
_cell.angle_gamma   90.00
#
_symmetry.space_group_name_H-M   'P 1'
#
loop_
_entity.id
_entity.type
_entity.pdbx_description
1 polymer ?
#
loop_
_entity_poly.entity_id
_entity_poly.type
_entity_poly.pdbx_seq_one_letter_code
_entity_poly.pdbx_strand_id
1 'polypeptide(L)'
;MKKKNRAILFSVFLILVAFTWACGSHSVKNKVQVELPLPPKLDVGQYKYLVMPGFYKVPGEDVAQGVRVGREAVNFFRREIMKNGNIEWVDVEPVDFSEIDPETFFVEKQPFFEKPDFKNAKETIALCGTVKYQVFDRSGFQTFADVDRYGRMYNKTIFVEKTGYQLNMMFYIYDLETGKLIHRESMQDELDLNGPAADNRLAFYELAQRMANRVISLFTDTQVKAERTLL
;
A
#
# COMPACT_ATOMS: atom_id res chain seq x y z
N MET A 1 -20.03 -85.76 16.89
CA MET A 1 -20.39 -85.23 15.55
C MET A 1 -19.85 -83.82 15.41
N LYS A 2 -18.89 -83.63 14.50
CA LYS A 2 -18.18 -82.38 14.18
C LYS A 2 -18.99 -81.56 13.15
N LYS A 3 -19.34 -80.30 13.45
CA LYS A 3 -19.65 -79.17 12.51
C LYS A 3 -20.43 -78.07 13.25
N LYS A 4 -19.76 -77.19 14.00
CA LYS A 4 -20.40 -75.94 14.47
C LYS A 4 -19.48 -74.70 14.58
N ASN A 5 -18.17 -74.85 14.35
CA ASN A 5 -17.21 -73.76 14.63
C ASN A 5 -16.71 -73.00 13.39
N ARG A 6 -17.21 -73.27 12.18
CA ARG A 6 -16.77 -72.56 10.95
C ARG A 6 -17.61 -71.33 10.60
N ALA A 7 -18.85 -71.22 11.08
CA ALA A 7 -19.72 -70.08 10.77
C ALA A 7 -19.39 -68.84 11.60
N ILE A 8 -18.92 -69.02 12.84
CA ILE A 8 -18.58 -67.90 13.74
C ILE A 8 -17.25 -67.25 13.35
N LEU A 9 -16.31 -68.01 12.78
CA LEU A 9 -15.03 -67.45 12.32
C LEU A 9 -15.19 -66.53 11.09
N PHE A 10 -16.21 -66.77 10.26
CA PHE A 10 -16.45 -65.97 9.05
C PHE A 10 -17.15 -64.63 9.35
N SER A 11 -18.01 -64.55 10.38
CA SER A 11 -18.67 -63.28 10.73
C SER A 11 -17.73 -62.31 11.46
N VAL A 12 -16.76 -62.81 12.21
CA VAL A 12 -15.74 -61.97 12.88
C VAL A 12 -14.76 -61.39 11.85
N PHE A 13 -14.42 -62.14 10.80
CA PHE A 13 -13.56 -61.64 9.72
C PHE A 13 -14.24 -60.58 8.84
N LEU A 14 -15.56 -60.69 8.61
CA LEU A 14 -16.31 -59.69 7.84
C LEU A 14 -16.47 -58.35 8.58
N ILE A 15 -16.56 -58.37 9.91
CA ILE A 15 -16.63 -57.15 10.74
C ILE A 15 -15.25 -56.47 10.84
N LEU A 16 -14.16 -57.24 10.80
CA LEU A 16 -12.80 -56.67 10.82
C LEU A 16 -12.41 -55.98 9.50
N VAL A 17 -12.94 -56.43 8.36
CA VAL A 17 -12.69 -55.82 7.04
C VAL A 17 -13.55 -54.57 6.82
N ALA A 18 -14.71 -54.44 7.48
CA ALA A 18 -15.53 -53.23 7.39
C ALA A 18 -14.98 -52.04 8.20
N PHE A 19 -14.04 -52.26 9.12
CA PHE A 19 -13.47 -51.20 9.96
C PHE A 19 -12.21 -50.53 9.39
N THR A 20 -11.67 -51.02 8.25
CA THR A 20 -10.43 -50.45 7.67
C THR A 20 -10.68 -49.30 6.69
N TRP A 21 -11.94 -48.91 6.44
CA TRP A 21 -12.30 -47.84 5.49
C TRP A 21 -12.88 -46.58 6.16
N ALA A 22 -12.54 -46.32 7.42
CA ALA A 22 -12.98 -45.11 8.14
C ALA A 22 -11.82 -44.26 8.67
N CYS A 23 -10.62 -44.33 8.06
CA CYS A 23 -9.58 -43.32 8.27
C CYS A 23 -9.64 -42.33 7.09
N GLY A 24 -10.72 -41.55 7.03
CA GLY A 24 -10.73 -40.33 6.24
C GLY A 24 -9.76 -39.37 6.91
N SER A 25 -8.59 -39.19 6.31
CA SER A 25 -7.62 -38.16 6.67
C SER A 25 -8.26 -36.79 6.48
N HIS A 26 -8.93 -36.30 7.50
CA HIS A 26 -9.18 -34.87 7.67
C HIS A 26 -7.81 -34.20 7.83
N SER A 27 -7.17 -33.82 6.72
CA SER A 27 -6.13 -32.80 6.74
C SER A 27 -6.77 -31.52 7.26
N VAL A 28 -6.71 -31.33 8.58
CA VAL A 28 -7.02 -30.07 9.23
C VAL A 28 -5.95 -29.10 8.74
N LYS A 29 -6.29 -28.34 7.69
CA LYS A 29 -5.47 -27.26 7.15
C LYS A 29 -5.40 -26.16 8.20
N ASN A 30 -4.48 -26.30 9.15
CA ASN A 30 -4.19 -25.24 10.11
C ASN A 30 -3.50 -24.11 9.37
N LYS A 31 -4.25 -23.03 9.15
CA LYS A 31 -3.73 -21.75 8.66
C LYS A 31 -2.96 -21.10 9.80
N VAL A 32 -1.63 -21.16 9.74
CA VAL A 32 -0.78 -20.47 10.71
C VAL A 32 -0.40 -19.12 10.13
N GLN A 33 -0.73 -18.04 10.84
CA GLN A 33 -0.24 -16.71 10.53
C GLN A 33 1.19 -16.61 11.05
N VAL A 34 2.16 -16.52 10.15
CA VAL A 34 3.57 -16.34 10.50
C VAL A 34 3.94 -14.89 10.20
N GLU A 35 4.32 -14.14 11.23
CA GLU A 35 4.84 -12.78 11.06
C GLU A 35 6.35 -12.89 10.77
N LEU A 36 6.75 -12.62 9.53
CA LEU A 36 8.15 -12.61 9.13
C LEU A 36 8.64 -11.17 9.10
N PRO A 37 9.70 -10.81 9.83
CA PRO A 37 10.34 -9.52 9.67
C PRO A 37 10.96 -9.45 8.27
N LEU A 38 10.51 -8.50 7.45
CA LEU A 38 11.22 -8.18 6.23
C LEU A 38 12.26 -7.11 6.54
N PRO A 39 13.52 -7.27 6.10
CA PRO A 39 14.50 -6.21 6.23
C PRO A 39 14.01 -4.97 5.47
N PRO A 40 14.33 -3.77 5.98
CA PRO A 40 13.90 -2.53 5.35
C PRO A 40 14.53 -2.44 3.95
N LYS A 41 13.78 -1.91 2.98
CA LYS A 41 14.28 -1.74 1.61
C LYS A 41 15.47 -0.77 1.55
N LEU A 42 15.55 0.13 2.53
CA LEU A 42 16.61 1.11 2.67
C LEU A 42 17.21 1.00 4.08
N ASP A 43 18.52 0.77 4.17
CA ASP A 43 19.21 0.84 5.46
C ASP A 43 19.36 2.31 5.87
N VAL A 44 18.40 2.79 6.66
CA VAL A 44 18.39 4.14 7.20
C VAL A 44 19.00 4.24 8.59
N GLY A 45 19.67 3.19 9.10
CA GLY A 45 20.25 3.19 10.44
C GLY A 45 21.27 4.33 10.67
N GLN A 46 21.88 4.84 9.60
CA GLN A 46 22.80 5.97 9.63
C GLN A 46 22.13 7.36 9.59
N TYR A 47 20.85 7.44 9.21
CA TYR A 47 20.12 8.68 9.02
C TYR A 47 19.11 8.90 10.14
N LYS A 48 19.27 9.99 10.88
CA LYS A 48 18.39 10.37 12.00
C LYS A 48 17.38 11.44 11.63
N TYR A 49 17.64 12.18 10.56
CA TYR A 49 16.87 13.35 10.16
C TYR A 49 16.33 13.20 8.74
N LEU A 50 15.09 13.65 8.52
CA LEU A 50 14.45 13.72 7.22
C LEU A 50 14.09 15.17 6.91
N VAL A 51 14.50 15.63 5.73
CA VAL A 51 14.02 16.88 5.15
C VAL A 51 13.17 16.59 3.92
N MET A 52 12.01 17.25 3.81
CA MET A 52 11.16 17.15 2.63
C MET A 52 10.87 18.55 2.09
N PRO A 53 11.69 19.06 1.17
CA PRO A 53 11.53 20.43 0.68
C PRO A 53 10.31 20.57 -0.22
N GLY A 54 9.78 19.48 -0.79
CA GLY A 54 8.55 19.52 -1.57
C GLY A 54 8.42 18.43 -2.63
N PHE A 55 7.30 18.46 -3.34
CA PHE A 55 7.06 17.66 -4.54
C PHE A 55 6.88 18.55 -5.76
N TYR A 56 7.58 18.21 -6.83
CA TYR A 56 7.36 18.69 -8.18
C TYR A 56 5.95 18.34 -8.64
N LYS A 57 5.27 19.35 -9.18
CA LYS A 57 3.99 19.16 -9.85
C LYS A 57 4.24 18.90 -11.32
N VAL A 58 3.74 17.77 -11.83
CA VAL A 58 3.79 17.48 -13.27
C VAL A 58 2.90 18.49 -14.02
N PRO A 59 3.44 19.25 -15.02
CA PRO A 59 2.69 20.27 -15.74
C PRO A 59 1.48 19.67 -16.48
N GLY A 60 0.37 20.43 -16.51
CA GLY A 60 -0.83 20.09 -17.31
C GLY A 60 -1.86 19.18 -16.64
N GLU A 61 -1.64 18.74 -15.40
CA GLU A 61 -2.45 17.67 -14.79
C GLU A 61 -3.02 17.99 -13.40
N ASP A 62 -3.33 19.25 -13.11
CA ASP A 62 -4.19 19.63 -11.98
C ASP A 62 -5.66 19.61 -12.43
N VAL A 63 -6.29 18.44 -12.42
CA VAL A 63 -7.74 18.33 -12.74
C VAL A 63 -8.61 18.33 -11.49
N ALA A 64 -8.01 18.18 -10.30
CA ALA A 64 -8.76 18.27 -9.05
C ALA A 64 -8.91 19.74 -8.60
N GLN A 65 -10.02 20.35 -8.98
CA GLN A 65 -10.40 21.68 -8.51
C GLN A 65 -10.24 21.80 -6.99
N GLY A 66 -9.42 22.75 -6.52
CA GLY A 66 -9.32 23.13 -5.10
C GLY A 66 -8.25 22.43 -4.25
N VAL A 67 -7.46 21.49 -4.80
CA VAL A 67 -6.39 20.82 -4.03
C VAL A 67 -5.00 21.27 -4.49
N ARG A 68 -4.20 21.85 -3.57
CA ARG A 68 -2.79 22.15 -3.82
C ARG A 68 -1.94 20.90 -3.57
N VAL A 69 -2.00 19.95 -4.51
CA VAL A 69 -1.51 18.56 -4.35
C VAL A 69 -0.10 18.47 -3.76
N GLY A 70 0.88 19.20 -4.31
CA GLY A 70 2.26 19.18 -3.80
C GLY A 70 2.39 19.65 -2.34
N ARG A 71 1.77 20.78 -2.00
CA ARG A 71 1.80 21.32 -0.63
C ARG A 71 1.05 20.43 0.36
N GLU A 72 -0.12 19.95 -0.04
CA GLU A 72 -0.93 19.06 0.79
C GLU A 72 -0.23 17.72 1.03
N ALA A 73 0.47 17.18 0.03
CA ALA A 73 1.29 15.98 0.18
C ALA A 73 2.40 16.18 1.22
N VAL A 74 3.20 17.26 1.12
CA VAL A 74 4.25 17.56 2.12
C VAL A 74 3.67 17.66 3.53
N ASN A 75 2.62 18.45 3.69
CA ASN A 75 1.96 18.64 4.98
C ASN A 75 1.43 17.32 5.55
N PHE A 76 0.91 16.46 4.67
CA PHE A 76 0.40 15.15 5.04
C PHE A 76 1.51 14.20 5.47
N PHE A 77 2.54 14.01 4.64
CA PHE A 77 3.67 13.14 4.95
C PHE A 77 4.43 13.61 6.19
N ARG A 78 4.60 14.93 6.37
CA ARG A 78 5.15 15.49 7.60
C ARG A 78 4.40 14.99 8.83
N ARG A 79 3.06 15.10 8.83
CA ARG A 79 2.24 14.63 9.95
C ARG A 79 2.36 13.12 10.16
N GLU A 80 2.29 12.33 9.09
CA GLU A 80 2.34 10.87 9.20
C GLU A 80 3.71 10.34 9.64
N ILE A 81 4.80 10.92 9.14
CA ILE A 81 6.17 10.54 9.51
C ILE A 81 6.48 10.97 10.95
N MET A 82 6.09 12.18 11.37
CA MET A 82 6.27 12.60 12.77
C MET A 82 5.47 11.72 13.74
N LYS A 83 4.36 11.12 13.31
CA LYS A 83 3.51 10.28 14.14
C LYS A 83 4.00 8.84 14.25
N ASN A 84 4.48 8.27 13.15
CA ASN A 84 4.71 6.83 13.02
C ASN A 84 6.16 6.46 12.67
N GLY A 85 7.01 7.43 12.33
CA GLY A 85 8.39 7.21 11.90
C GLY A 85 9.40 7.27 13.04
N ASN A 86 10.52 6.56 12.88
CA ASN A 86 11.67 6.62 13.78
C ASN A 86 12.69 7.72 13.38
N ILE A 87 12.34 8.57 12.41
CA ILE A 87 13.22 9.62 11.87
C ILE A 87 12.67 10.98 12.29
N GLU A 88 13.55 11.87 12.73
CA GLU A 88 13.21 13.23 13.14
C GLU A 88 12.99 14.14 11.92
N TRP A 89 11.89 14.90 11.92
CA TRP A 89 11.58 15.83 10.84
C TRP A 89 12.35 17.14 11.00
N VAL A 90 13.12 17.53 9.98
CA VAL A 90 13.75 18.85 9.90
C VAL A 90 12.83 19.78 9.14
N ASP A 91 12.37 20.83 9.83
CA ASP A 91 11.49 21.82 9.22
C ASP A 91 12.26 22.69 8.23
N VAL A 92 11.73 22.79 7.01
CA VAL A 92 12.28 23.63 5.95
C VAL A 92 11.15 24.34 5.24
N GLU A 93 11.44 25.53 4.74
CA GLU A 93 10.49 26.22 3.88
C GLU A 93 10.18 25.35 2.65
N PRO A 94 8.89 25.04 2.40
CA PRO A 94 8.51 24.30 1.21
C PRO A 94 8.92 25.10 -0.02
N VAL A 95 9.71 24.47 -0.88
CA VAL A 95 10.14 25.08 -2.13
C VAL A 95 9.11 24.74 -3.19
N ASP A 96 8.64 25.75 -3.92
CA ASP A 96 7.82 25.51 -5.09
C ASP A 96 8.70 24.97 -6.21
N PHE A 97 8.35 23.78 -6.68
CA PHE A 97 9.15 23.05 -7.64
C PHE A 97 8.59 23.09 -9.06
N SER A 98 7.49 23.81 -9.34
CA SER A 98 6.75 23.78 -10.61
C SER A 98 7.55 23.81 -11.93
N GLU A 99 8.82 24.22 -11.94
CA GLU A 99 9.64 24.43 -13.15
C GLU A 99 10.89 23.52 -13.27
N ILE A 100 11.14 22.60 -12.33
CA ILE A 100 12.42 21.85 -12.25
C ILE A 100 12.23 20.38 -12.61
N ASP A 101 13.15 19.82 -13.41
CA ASP A 101 13.15 18.37 -13.66
C ASP A 101 13.49 17.58 -12.38
N PRO A 102 12.69 16.57 -11.99
CA PRO A 102 12.92 15.82 -10.75
C PRO A 102 14.27 15.10 -10.69
N GLU A 103 14.87 14.75 -11.83
CA GLU A 103 16.16 14.06 -11.84
C GLU A 103 17.34 15.04 -11.69
N THR A 104 17.23 16.25 -12.22
CA THR A 104 18.23 17.32 -12.05
C THR A 104 18.03 18.14 -10.79
N PHE A 105 16.89 17.95 -10.10
CA PHE A 105 16.47 18.67 -8.90
C PHE A 105 17.59 18.96 -7.91
N PHE A 106 18.31 17.92 -7.48
CA PHE A 106 19.30 18.09 -6.42
C PHE A 106 20.49 18.93 -6.88
N VAL A 107 20.88 18.80 -8.15
CA VAL A 107 21.97 19.59 -8.74
C VAL A 107 21.55 21.05 -8.86
N GLU A 108 20.33 21.32 -9.34
CA GLU A 108 19.83 22.70 -9.52
C GLU A 108 19.56 23.42 -8.20
N LYS A 109 19.20 22.67 -7.15
CA LYS A 109 18.91 23.20 -5.82
C LYS A 109 19.99 22.92 -4.79
N GLN A 110 21.18 22.51 -5.22
CA GLN A 110 22.33 22.33 -4.33
C GLN A 110 22.55 23.53 -3.37
N PRO A 111 22.44 24.81 -3.82
CA PRO A 111 22.58 25.96 -2.91
C PRO A 111 21.52 26.05 -1.80
N PHE A 112 20.35 25.43 -1.98
CA PHE A 112 19.33 25.35 -0.93
C PHE A 112 19.80 24.45 0.22
N PHE A 113 20.46 23.34 -0.11
CA PHE A 113 20.92 22.34 0.85
C PHE A 113 22.24 22.72 1.54
N GLU A 114 23.01 23.65 0.97
CA GLU A 114 24.24 24.18 1.55
C GLU A 114 24.00 25.24 2.65
N LYS A 115 22.74 25.55 2.97
CA LYS A 115 22.40 26.51 4.03
C LYS A 115 22.87 26.01 5.42
N PRO A 116 23.33 26.92 6.30
CA PRO A 116 23.82 26.57 7.64
C PRO A 116 22.74 25.99 8.57
N ASP A 117 21.48 26.03 8.17
CA ASP A 117 20.36 25.43 8.89
C ASP A 117 20.46 23.89 8.95
N PHE A 118 21.21 23.26 8.03
CA PHE A 118 21.44 21.82 7.97
C PHE A 118 22.69 21.38 8.75
N LYS A 119 22.79 21.75 10.04
CA LYS A 119 23.95 21.45 10.90
C LYS A 119 24.30 19.96 10.99
N ASN A 120 23.33 19.07 10.76
CA ASN A 120 23.48 17.61 10.81
C ASN A 120 23.36 16.95 9.43
N ALA A 121 23.85 17.60 8.36
CA ALA A 121 23.73 17.10 6.99
C ALA A 121 24.18 15.63 6.81
N LYS A 122 25.20 15.19 7.55
CA LYS A 122 25.72 13.79 7.51
C LYS A 122 24.71 12.72 7.93
N GLU A 123 23.79 13.09 8.81
CA GLU A 123 22.76 12.18 9.35
C GLU A 123 21.38 12.53 8.77
N THR A 124 21.33 13.34 7.71
CA THR A 124 20.07 13.83 7.13
C THR A 124 19.89 13.30 5.71
N ILE A 125 18.67 12.85 5.42
CA ILE A 125 18.22 12.53 4.06
C ILE A 125 17.23 13.55 3.56
N ALA A 126 17.33 13.89 2.27
CA ALA A 126 16.35 14.69 1.56
C ALA A 126 15.41 13.79 0.78
N LEU A 127 14.11 13.87 1.07
CA LEU A 127 13.06 13.21 0.32
C LEU A 127 12.33 14.27 -0.51
N CYS A 128 12.38 14.12 -1.82
CA CYS A 128 11.63 14.95 -2.75
C CYS A 128 11.00 14.03 -3.81
N GLY A 129 10.24 14.62 -4.73
CA GLY A 129 9.51 13.78 -5.66
C GLY A 129 8.68 14.50 -6.69
N THR A 130 7.99 13.73 -7.51
CA THR A 130 6.85 14.21 -8.27
C THR A 130 5.55 13.78 -7.61
N VAL A 131 4.51 14.57 -7.82
CA VAL A 131 3.14 14.16 -7.52
C VAL A 131 2.23 14.47 -8.69
N LYS A 132 1.40 13.49 -9.02
CA LYS A 132 0.40 13.54 -10.08
C LYS A 132 -0.91 12.99 -9.53
N TYR A 133 -1.95 13.82 -9.58
CA TYR A 133 -3.27 13.46 -9.10
C TYR A 133 -4.29 13.63 -10.22
N GLN A 134 -4.96 12.53 -10.58
CA GLN A 134 -5.87 12.48 -11.71
C GLN A 134 -7.25 12.03 -11.28
N VAL A 135 -8.27 12.61 -11.92
CA VAL A 135 -9.67 12.27 -11.76
C VAL A 135 -10.18 11.75 -13.10
N PHE A 136 -10.84 10.60 -13.07
CA PHE A 136 -11.39 9.93 -14.24
C PHE A 136 -12.89 9.69 -14.05
N ASP A 137 -13.67 9.90 -15.11
CA ASP A 137 -15.02 9.37 -15.15
C ASP A 137 -14.95 7.86 -15.44
N ARG A 138 -15.43 7.05 -14.50
CA ARG A 138 -15.53 5.59 -14.60
C ARG A 138 -16.99 5.12 -14.59
N SER A 139 -17.92 6.03 -14.89
CA SER A 139 -19.35 5.73 -14.92
C SER A 139 -19.68 4.70 -16.00
N GLY A 140 -20.64 3.83 -15.72
CA GLY A 140 -21.01 2.77 -16.65
C GLY A 140 -22.20 1.95 -16.21
N PHE A 141 -22.70 1.11 -17.13
CA PHE A 141 -23.76 0.16 -16.84
C PHE A 141 -23.19 -1.06 -16.14
N GLN A 142 -23.72 -1.37 -14.95
CA GLN A 142 -23.37 -2.58 -14.20
C GLN A 142 -24.60 -3.47 -14.06
N THR A 143 -24.38 -4.79 -14.23
CA THR A 143 -25.44 -5.80 -14.12
C THR A 143 -25.31 -6.51 -12.79
N PHE A 144 -26.38 -6.45 -11.99
CA PHE A 144 -26.48 -7.09 -10.70
C PHE A 144 -27.45 -8.27 -10.78
N ALA A 145 -27.15 -9.35 -10.08
CA ALA A 145 -28.14 -10.40 -9.82
C ALA A 145 -29.05 -9.92 -8.68
N ASP A 146 -30.34 -9.84 -8.95
CA ASP A 146 -31.36 -9.47 -7.97
C ASP A 146 -32.42 -10.58 -7.89
N VAL A 147 -33.14 -10.62 -6.78
CA VAL A 147 -34.16 -11.64 -6.51
C VAL A 147 -35.53 -10.96 -6.50
N ASP A 148 -36.44 -11.45 -7.34
CA ASP A 148 -37.80 -10.92 -7.37
C ASP A 148 -38.60 -11.32 -6.10
N ARG A 149 -39.81 -10.78 -5.96
CA ARG A 149 -40.70 -11.09 -4.84
C ARG A 149 -41.13 -12.57 -4.76
N TYR A 150 -40.84 -13.36 -5.79
CA TYR A 150 -41.18 -14.77 -5.92
C TYR A 150 -39.93 -15.68 -5.83
N GLY A 151 -38.76 -15.14 -5.50
CA GLY A 151 -37.52 -15.89 -5.33
C GLY A 151 -36.78 -16.23 -6.63
N ARG A 152 -37.17 -15.65 -7.77
CA ARG A 152 -36.50 -15.88 -9.06
C ARG A 152 -35.33 -14.90 -9.21
N MET A 153 -34.17 -15.42 -9.57
CA MET A 153 -33.03 -14.58 -9.91
C MET A 153 -33.23 -13.94 -11.28
N TYR A 154 -32.98 -12.64 -11.37
CA TYR A 154 -32.96 -11.92 -12.63
C TYR A 154 -31.80 -10.94 -12.65
N ASN A 155 -31.33 -10.62 -13.85
CA ASN A 155 -30.27 -9.64 -14.05
C ASN A 155 -30.88 -8.25 -14.16
N LYS A 156 -30.41 -7.32 -13.33
CA LYS A 156 -30.79 -5.92 -13.37
C LYS A 156 -29.59 -5.09 -13.77
N THR A 157 -29.67 -4.44 -14.94
CA THR A 157 -28.66 -3.49 -15.38
C THR A 157 -29.05 -2.09 -14.92
N ILE A 158 -28.19 -1.45 -14.13
CA ILE A 158 -28.35 -0.05 -13.72
C ILE A 158 -27.13 0.75 -14.14
N PHE A 159 -27.35 2.01 -14.48
CA PHE A 159 -26.27 2.96 -14.65
C PHE A 159 -25.71 3.33 -13.28
N VAL A 160 -24.40 3.22 -13.11
CA VAL A 160 -23.69 3.56 -11.88
C VAL A 160 -22.72 4.70 -12.21
N GLU A 161 -22.96 5.85 -11.60
CA GLU A 161 -22.01 6.96 -11.61
C GLU A 161 -20.84 6.63 -10.69
N LYS A 162 -19.64 6.64 -11.27
CA LYS A 162 -18.42 6.24 -10.58
C LYS A 162 -17.30 7.16 -11.00
N THR A 163 -16.60 7.71 -10.02
CA THR A 163 -15.45 8.58 -10.24
C THR A 163 -14.20 7.85 -9.78
N GLY A 164 -13.25 7.70 -10.68
CA GLY A 164 -11.94 7.14 -10.38
C GLY A 164 -10.95 8.23 -10.00
N TYR A 165 -10.11 7.95 -9.02
CA TYR A 165 -9.06 8.82 -8.52
C TYR A 165 -7.76 8.05 -8.56
N GLN A 166 -6.69 8.70 -9.03
CA GLN A 166 -5.37 8.10 -9.10
C GLN A 166 -4.34 9.07 -8.54
N LEU A 167 -3.51 8.57 -7.62
CA LEU A 167 -2.35 9.30 -7.10
C LEU A 167 -1.09 8.56 -7.52
N ASN A 168 -0.25 9.22 -8.30
CA ASN A 168 1.06 8.73 -8.70
C ASN A 168 2.13 9.65 -8.10
N MET A 169 3.07 9.07 -7.36
CA MET A 169 4.20 9.77 -6.76
C MET A 169 5.51 9.05 -7.07
N MET A 170 6.49 9.80 -7.55
CA MET A 170 7.87 9.35 -7.63
C MET A 170 8.63 9.96 -6.47
N PHE A 171 9.29 9.13 -5.66
CA PHE A 171 10.14 9.56 -4.56
C PHE A 171 11.60 9.43 -4.96
N TYR A 172 12.38 10.45 -4.67
CA TYR A 172 13.83 10.47 -4.79
C TYR A 172 14.40 10.79 -3.40
N ILE A 173 15.27 9.90 -2.92
CA ILE A 173 15.91 10.03 -1.61
C ILE A 173 17.38 10.32 -1.85
N TYR A 174 17.83 11.47 -1.40
CA TYR A 174 19.20 11.94 -1.52
C TYR A 174 19.89 11.97 -0.15
N ASP A 175 21.17 11.66 -0.17
CA ASP A 175 22.08 11.92 0.95
C ASP A 175 22.37 13.43 1.00
N LEU A 176 22.10 14.09 2.13
CA LEU A 176 22.21 15.54 2.18
C LEU A 176 23.66 16.05 2.22
N GLU A 177 24.61 15.27 2.74
CA GLU A 177 26.03 15.64 2.79
C GLU A 177 26.66 15.57 1.40
N THR A 178 26.39 14.49 0.66
CA THR A 178 27.03 14.21 -0.63
C THR A 178 26.21 14.64 -1.83
N GLY A 179 24.91 14.85 -1.65
CA GLY A 179 23.95 15.10 -2.73
C GLY A 179 23.69 13.92 -3.65
N LYS A 180 24.15 12.72 -3.25
CA LYS A 180 24.00 11.51 -4.04
C LYS A 180 22.59 10.95 -3.91
N LEU A 181 21.98 10.57 -5.04
CA LEU A 181 20.74 9.79 -5.03
C LEU A 181 20.99 8.41 -4.42
N ILE A 182 20.35 8.13 -3.30
CA ILE A 182 20.42 6.86 -2.58
C ILE A 182 19.38 5.89 -3.13
N HIS A 183 18.14 6.35 -3.28
CA HIS A 183 17.01 5.51 -3.65
C HIS A 183 15.98 6.25 -4.49
N ARG A 184 15.29 5.50 -5.36
CA ARG A 184 14.16 5.98 -6.17
C ARG A 184 13.02 4.98 -6.05
N GLU A 185 11.82 5.46 -5.72
CA GLU A 185 10.63 4.61 -5.62
C GLU A 185 9.47 5.24 -6.40
N SER A 186 8.81 4.44 -7.23
CA SER A 186 7.53 4.81 -7.86
C SER A 186 6.39 4.20 -7.06
N MET A 187 5.40 5.01 -6.72
CA MET A 187 4.19 4.53 -6.08
C MET A 187 2.95 5.08 -6.76
N GLN A 188 2.02 4.17 -7.06
CA GLN A 188 0.70 4.49 -7.58
C GLN A 188 -0.35 3.80 -6.70
N ASP A 189 -1.45 4.51 -6.49
CA ASP A 189 -2.66 3.98 -5.88
C ASP A 189 -3.89 4.55 -6.59
N GLU A 190 -4.97 3.80 -6.56
CA GLU A 190 -6.24 4.10 -7.21
C GLU A 190 -7.40 3.87 -6.25
N LEU A 191 -8.37 4.77 -6.32
CA LEU A 191 -9.57 4.73 -5.52
C LEU A 191 -10.75 5.07 -6.43
N ASP A 192 -11.77 4.24 -6.38
CA ASP A 192 -13.02 4.58 -7.01
C ASP A 192 -14.10 4.88 -5.98
N LEU A 193 -14.79 6.00 -6.16
CA LEU A 193 -15.92 6.40 -5.31
C LEU A 193 -17.21 6.44 -6.14
N ASN A 194 -18.32 6.08 -5.49
CA ASN A 194 -19.64 6.03 -6.12
C ASN A 194 -20.49 7.22 -5.65
N GLY A 195 -21.24 7.82 -6.58
CA GLY A 195 -22.28 8.80 -6.28
C GLY A 195 -21.79 10.03 -5.48
N PRO A 196 -22.61 10.59 -4.56
CA PRO A 196 -22.30 11.83 -3.83
C PRO A 196 -21.06 11.78 -2.93
N ALA A 197 -20.51 10.59 -2.69
CA ALA A 197 -19.27 10.40 -1.93
C ALA A 197 -18.01 10.68 -2.75
N ALA A 198 -18.13 10.92 -4.07
CA ALA A 198 -17.04 11.31 -4.96
C ALA A 198 -16.58 12.75 -4.69
N ASP A 199 -15.96 12.96 -3.52
CA ASP A 199 -15.31 14.21 -3.14
C ASP A 199 -13.80 14.15 -3.45
N ASN A 200 -13.34 15.09 -4.28
CA ASN A 200 -11.95 15.13 -4.76
C ASN A 200 -10.92 15.24 -3.63
N ARG A 201 -11.24 15.94 -2.55
CA ARG A 201 -10.31 16.20 -1.44
C ARG A 201 -10.26 15.00 -0.50
N LEU A 202 -11.41 14.40 -0.21
CA LEU A 202 -11.50 13.15 0.55
C LEU A 202 -10.71 12.04 -0.14
N ALA A 203 -10.95 11.84 -1.45
CA ALA A 203 -10.25 10.84 -2.24
C ALA A 203 -8.73 11.04 -2.24
N PHE A 204 -8.27 12.30 -2.35
CA PHE A 204 -6.85 12.62 -2.26
C PHE A 204 -6.25 12.19 -0.92
N TYR A 205 -6.87 12.53 0.21
CA TYR A 205 -6.33 12.16 1.52
C TYR A 205 -6.39 10.66 1.80
N GLU A 206 -7.40 9.95 1.29
CA GLU A 206 -7.46 8.49 1.41
C GLU A 206 -6.30 7.84 0.64
N LEU A 207 -6.06 8.27 -0.59
CA LEU A 207 -4.92 7.82 -1.40
C LEU A 207 -3.58 8.19 -0.73
N ALA A 208 -3.46 9.41 -0.21
CA ALA A 208 -2.27 9.87 0.49
C ALA A 208 -1.99 9.02 1.75
N GLN A 209 -3.01 8.64 2.52
CA GLN A 209 -2.87 7.78 3.69
C GLN A 209 -2.34 6.39 3.33
N ARG A 210 -2.90 5.78 2.27
CA ARG A 210 -2.40 4.50 1.77
C ARG A 210 -0.93 4.61 1.35
N MET A 211 -0.57 5.74 0.71
CA MET A 211 0.81 5.97 0.31
C MET A 211 1.75 6.23 1.48
N ALA A 212 1.34 6.99 2.50
CA ALA A 212 2.17 7.25 3.69
C ALA A 212 2.57 5.97 4.40
N ASN A 213 1.65 5.01 4.55
CA ASN A 213 1.98 3.71 5.13
C ASN A 213 3.10 3.00 4.34
N ARG A 214 3.07 3.10 3.00
CA ARG A 214 4.10 2.53 2.12
C ARG A 214 5.42 3.31 2.18
N VAL A 215 5.38 4.64 2.25
CA VAL A 215 6.59 5.47 2.38
C VAL A 215 7.27 5.21 3.72
N ILE A 216 6.51 5.15 4.83
CA ILE A 216 7.04 4.82 6.15
C ILE A 216 7.69 3.43 6.13
N SER A 217 7.10 2.46 5.43
CA SER A 217 7.69 1.12 5.28
C SER A 217 9.05 1.08 4.56
N LEU A 218 9.44 2.15 3.85
CA LEU A 218 10.80 2.28 3.31
C LEU A 218 11.84 2.54 4.41
N PHE A 219 11.41 3.19 5.49
CA PHE A 219 12.26 3.67 6.59
C PHE A 219 12.20 2.79 7.84
N THR A 220 11.22 1.90 7.94
CA THR A 220 10.96 1.09 9.13
C THR A 220 10.90 -0.39 8.81
N ASP A 221 11.41 -1.23 9.70
CA ASP A 221 11.24 -2.69 9.66
C ASP A 221 9.76 -3.03 9.61
N THR A 222 9.32 -3.57 8.48
CA THR A 222 7.92 -3.95 8.30
C THR A 222 7.78 -5.45 8.54
N GLN A 223 6.90 -5.84 9.47
CA GLN A 223 6.54 -7.23 9.67
C GLN A 223 5.47 -7.63 8.65
N VAL A 224 5.76 -8.62 7.82
CA VAL A 224 4.76 -9.18 6.89
C VAL A 224 4.11 -10.39 7.52
N LYS A 225 2.79 -10.33 7.67
CA LYS A 225 1.98 -11.48 8.06
C LYS A 225 1.80 -12.38 6.84
N ALA A 226 2.55 -13.48 6.79
CA ALA A 226 2.40 -14.51 5.77
C ALA A 226 1.46 -15.61 6.27
N GLU A 227 0.43 -15.93 5.51
CA GLU A 227 -0.43 -17.09 5.78
C GLU A 227 0.21 -18.32 5.14
N ARG A 228 0.65 -19.29 5.96
CA ARG A 228 1.13 -20.58 5.47
C ARG A 228 0.09 -21.65 5.78
N THR A 229 -0.32 -22.39 4.75
CA THR A 229 -1.10 -23.61 4.91
C THR A 229 -0.12 -24.76 5.07
N LEU A 230 -0.04 -25.34 6.27
CA LEU A 230 0.68 -26.60 6.47
C LEU A 230 -0.21 -27.74 5.94
N LEU A 231 0.35 -28.58 5.06
CA LEU A 231 -0.30 -29.74 4.47
C LEU A 231 -0.12 -30.98 5.35
#